data_AF-A0A7K1TTQ0-F1
#
_entry.id   AF-A0A7K1TTQ0-F1
#
_cell.length_a   1.000
_cell.length_b   1.000
_cell.length_c   1.000
_cell.angle_alpha   90.00
_cell.angle_beta   90.00
_cell.angle_gamma   90.00
#
_symmetry.space_group_name_H-M   'P 1'
#
loop_
_entity.id
_entity.type
_entity.pdbx_description
1 polymer ?
#
loop_
_entity_poly.entity_id
_entity_poly.type
_entity_poly.pdbx_seq_one_letter_code
_entity_poly.pdbx_strand_id
1 'polypeptide(L)' 'MAAHADSQPRARRWGTISDAAVEATVSAKTIRRQIAAGVIYAERISPRRIRVDLDSISGRALTIAKADR' A
#
# COMPACT_ATOMS: atom_id res chain seq x y z
N MET A 1 26.34 -26.16 3.19
CA MET A 1 25.64 -24.99 3.76
C MET A 1 25.50 -23.95 2.66
N ALA A 2 24.39 -23.97 1.91
CA ALA A 2 24.12 -22.99 0.86
C ALA A 2 23.31 -21.84 1.47
N ALA A 3 23.82 -20.62 1.37
CA ALA A 3 23.12 -19.43 1.82
C ALA A 3 21.85 -19.23 1.00
N HIS A 4 20.69 -19.14 1.67
CA HIS A 4 19.44 -18.68 1.07
C HIS A 4 19.55 -17.18 0.78
N ALA A 5 20.20 -16.83 -0.31
CA ALA A 5 20.23 -15.48 -0.84
C ALA A 5 19.39 -15.43 -2.11
N ASP A 6 18.07 -15.53 -1.94
CA ASP A 6 17.12 -15.11 -2.98
C ASP A 6 16.31 -13.92 -2.47
N SER A 7 17.04 -12.85 -2.13
CA SER A 7 16.45 -11.52 -2.01
C SER A 7 16.25 -10.95 -3.40
N GLN A 8 15.46 -11.61 -4.25
CA GLN A 8 14.99 -10.98 -5.48
C GLN A 8 14.18 -9.76 -5.04
N PRO A 9 14.54 -8.54 -5.50
CA PRO A 9 13.73 -7.37 -5.21
C PRO A 9 12.38 -7.60 -5.89
N ARG A 10 11.37 -7.99 -5.11
CA ARG A 10 10.00 -8.12 -5.62
C ARG A 10 9.67 -6.79 -6.30
N ALA A 11 9.38 -6.85 -7.59
CA ALA A 11 9.00 -5.69 -8.35
C ALA A 11 7.79 -5.06 -7.66
N ARG A 12 7.93 -3.81 -7.20
CA ARG A 12 6.90 -3.10 -6.45
C ARG A 12 5.56 -3.20 -7.16
N ARG A 13 4.55 -3.77 -6.51
CA ARG A 13 3.22 -3.96 -7.08
C ARG A 13 2.45 -2.66 -7.05
N TRP A 14 2.39 -1.97 -8.19
CA TRP A 14 1.64 -0.73 -8.32
C TRP A 14 0.20 -0.97 -8.77
N GLY A 15 -0.76 -0.57 -7.93
CA GLY A 15 -2.19 -0.68 -8.20
C GLY A 15 -2.90 0.67 -8.22
N THR A 16 -4.21 0.63 -8.45
CA THR A 16 -5.08 1.78 -8.22
C THR A 16 -5.51 1.86 -6.76
N ILE A 17 -6.15 2.97 -6.38
CA ILE A 17 -6.77 3.11 -5.05
C ILE A 17 -7.85 2.02 -4.83
N SER A 18 -8.54 1.60 -5.90
CA SER A 18 -9.56 0.55 -5.82
C SER A 18 -8.93 -0.82 -5.56
N ASP A 19 -7.81 -1.13 -6.22
CA ASP A 19 -7.10 -2.40 -6.00
C ASP A 19 -6.57 -2.47 -4.56
N ALA A 20 -5.98 -1.38 -4.08
CA ALA A 20 -5.54 -1.22 -2.70
C ALA A 20 -6.69 -1.41 -1.70
N ALA A 21 -7.88 -0.90 -2.01
CA ALA A 21 -9.07 -1.02 -1.18
C ALA A 21 -9.54 -2.48 -1.08
N VAL A 22 -9.51 -3.21 -2.20
CA VAL A 22 -9.85 -4.64 -2.26
C VAL A 22 -8.83 -5.46 -1.47
N GLU A 23 -7.53 -5.24 -1.69
CA GLU A 23 -6.44 -5.98 -1.03
C GLU A 23 -6.41 -5.75 0.48
N ALA A 24 -6.69 -4.51 0.91
CA ALA A 24 -6.83 -4.17 2.33
C ALA A 24 -8.22 -4.50 2.92
N THR A 25 -9.20 -4.92 2.12
CA THR A 25 -10.61 -5.08 2.52
C THR A 25 -11.21 -3.84 3.20
N VAL A 26 -10.84 -2.64 2.73
CA VAL A 26 -11.35 -1.35 3.26
C VAL A 26 -11.95 -0.50 2.14
N SER A 27 -12.63 0.60 2.50
CA SER A 27 -13.12 1.56 1.50
C SER A 27 -11.98 2.36 0.86
N ALA A 28 -12.15 2.75 -0.40
CA ALA A 28 -11.24 3.67 -1.11
C ALA A 28 -11.06 5.02 -0.39
N LYS A 29 -12.04 5.44 0.43
CA LYS A 29 -11.93 6.63 1.29
C LYS A 29 -10.88 6.42 2.38
N THR A 30 -10.84 5.23 2.98
CA THR A 30 -9.83 4.87 3.98
C THR A 30 -8.44 4.82 3.37
N ILE A 31 -8.26 4.21 2.19
CA ILE A 31 -6.97 4.24 1.47
C ILE A 31 -6.50 5.68 1.21
N ARG A 32 -7.37 6.55 0.70
CA ARG A 32 -7.05 7.98 0.51
C ARG A 32 -6.63 8.69 1.80
N ARG A 33 -7.30 8.39 2.92
CA ARG A 33 -6.94 8.92 4.24
C ARG A 33 -5.55 8.44 4.68
N GLN A 34 -5.25 7.15 4.48
CA GLN A 34 -3.95 6.58 4.83
C GLN A 34 -2.82 7.12 3.96
N ILE A 35 -3.07 7.37 2.67
CA ILE A 35 -2.13 8.06 1.78
C ILE A 35 -1.88 9.48 2.29
N ALA A 36 -2.93 10.23 2.62
CA ALA A 36 -2.80 11.58 3.17
C ALA A 36 -2.07 11.61 4.52
N ALA A 37 -2.21 10.56 5.32
CA ALA A 37 -1.48 10.38 6.59
C ALA A 37 -0.04 9.88 6.40
N GLY A 38 0.39 9.58 5.17
CA GLY A 38 1.74 9.05 4.87
C GLY A 38 1.96 7.59 5.26
N VAL A 39 0.90 6.86 5.60
CA VAL A 39 0.95 5.44 6.00
C VAL A 39 1.10 4.52 4.80
N ILE A 40 0.43 4.87 3.69
CA ILE A 40 0.50 4.13 2.43
C ILE A 40 1.21 4.99 1.40
N TYR A 41 2.22 4.41 0.75
CA TYR A 41 2.91 5.09 -0.32
C TYR A 41 2.05 5.13 -1.59
N ALA A 42 1.94 6.31 -2.19
CA ALA A 42 1.25 6.49 -3.45
C ALA A 42 1.95 7.55 -4.29
N GLU A 43 2.01 7.31 -5.59
CA GLU A 43 2.64 8.18 -6.56
C GLU A 43 1.59 8.72 -7.54
N ARG A 44 1.62 10.04 -7.76
CA ARG A 44 0.74 10.69 -8.72
C ARG A 44 1.39 10.67 -10.09
N ILE A 45 0.91 9.77 -10.95
CA ILE A 45 1.39 9.64 -12.34
C ILE A 45 0.78 10.71 -13.25
N SER A 46 -0.40 11.25 -12.90
CA SER A 46 -1.06 12.30 -13.68
C SER A 46 -1.98 13.16 -12.80
N PRO A 47 -2.45 14.34 -13.24
CA PRO A 47 -3.32 15.20 -12.44
C PRO A 47 -4.55 14.48 -11.85
N ARG A 48 -5.07 13.46 -12.55
CA ARG A 48 -6.21 12.64 -12.13
C ARG A 48 -5.87 11.18 -11.79
N ARG A 49 -4.62 10.73 -11.95
CA ARG A 49 -4.24 9.33 -11.73
C ARG A 49 -3.23 9.21 -10.60
N ILE A 50 -3.58 8.42 -9.60
CA ILE A 50 -2.73 8.05 -8.47
C ILE A 50 -2.54 6.55 -8.53
N ARG A 51 -1.29 6.10 -8.42
CA ARG A 51 -0.97 4.70 -8.18
C ARG A 51 -0.54 4.50 -6.75
N VAL A 52 -1.00 3.39 -6.18
CA VAL A 52 -0.76 3.00 -4.81
C VAL A 52 0.20 1.83 -4.82
N ASP A 53 1.20 1.86 -3.96
CA ASP A 53 2.06 0.72 -3.72
C ASP A 53 1.30 -0.33 -2.90
N LEU A 54 0.97 -1.45 -3.53
CA LEU A 54 0.23 -2.55 -2.94
C LEU A 54 1.13 -3.42 -2.06
N ASP A 55 2.45 -3.44 -2.28
CA ASP A 55 3.36 -4.19 -1.42
C ASP A 55 3.45 -3.58 -0.03
N SER A 56 3.26 -2.26 0.09
CA SER A 56 3.10 -1.57 1.37
C SER A 56 1.85 -2.02 2.15
N ILE A 57 0.89 -2.66 1.49
CA ILE A 57 -0.37 -3.19 2.06
C ILE A 57 -0.23 -4.70 2.31
N SER A 58 0.39 -5.42 1.36
CA SER A 58 0.58 -6.86 1.45
C SER A 58 1.53 -7.21 2.61
N GLY A 59 1.03 -7.93 3.61
CA GLY A 59 1.82 -8.36 4.78
C GLY A 59 1.65 -7.49 6.03
N ARG A 60 0.95 -6.37 5.95
CA ARG A 60 0.52 -5.62 7.14
C ARG A 60 -1.00 -5.66 7.19
N ALA A 61 -1.55 -6.48 8.07
CA ALA A 61 -2.93 -6.24 8.52
C ALA A 61 -2.96 -4.77 8.96
N LEU A 62 -3.78 -3.96 8.30
CA LEU A 62 -4.04 -2.59 8.76
C LEU A 62 -4.80 -2.73 10.07
N THR A 63 -4.09 -3.02 11.16
CA THR A 63 -4.59 -2.78 12.49
C THR A 63 -5.02 -1.34 12.46
N ILE A 64 -6.30 -1.12 12.76
CA ILE A 64 -6.85 0.19 13.04
C ILE A 64 -6.16 0.61 14.33
N ALA A 65 -4.87 0.99 14.25
CA ALA A 65 -4.21 1.73 15.28
C ALA A 65 -4.99 3.04 15.28
N LYS A 66 -6.00 3.07 16.15
CA LYS A 66 -6.70 4.26 16.58
C LYS A 66 -5.57 5.26 16.84
N ALA A 67 -5.39 6.20 15.93
CA ALA A 67 -4.39 7.23 16.08
C ALA A 67 -4.87 8.05 17.26
N ASP A 68 -4.31 7.71 18.42
CA ASP A 68 -4.44 8.48 19.64
C ASP A 68 -3.58 9.72 19.44
N ARG A 69 -4.22 10.83 19.07
CA ARG A 69 -3.78 12.20 19.37
C ARG A 69 -4.92 13.18 19.12
#